data_AF-A0A7S2RF29-F1
#
_entry.id   AF-A0A7S2RF29-F1
#
_cell.length_a   1.000
_cell.length_b   1.000
_cell.length_c   1.000
_cell.angle_alpha   90.00
_cell.angle_beta   90.00
_cell.angle_gamma   90.00
#
_symmetry.space_group_name_H-M   'P 1'
#
loop_
_entity.id
_entity.type
_entity.pdbx_description
1 polymer ?
#
loop_
_entity_poly.entity_id
_entity_poly.type
_entity_poly.pdbx_seq_one_letter_code
_entity_poly.pdbx_strand_id
1 'polypeptide(L)'
;EGLAVLLPCFWVYMHVGKCMLKLREELGDSVKRSPQFDAWIDMYGGEEFEKEVNDYIAMVDEAAKEVDEETLEKMEGHFIMSCKLEHMFWDQAQNLMQWPD
;
A
#
# COMPACT_ATOMS: atom_id res chain seq x y z
N GLU A 1 -4.11 14.45 10.27
CA GLU A 1 -2.75 14.29 9.69
C GLU A 1 -2.16 12.89 9.84
N GLY A 2 -1.93 12.36 11.06
CA GLY A 2 -1.27 11.04 11.23
C GLY A 2 -1.96 9.86 10.52
N LEU A 3 -3.30 9.86 10.45
CA LEU A 3 -4.06 8.85 9.70
C LEU A 3 -3.71 8.84 8.21
N ALA A 4 -3.55 10.02 7.60
CA ALA A 4 -3.24 10.20 6.18
C ALA A 4 -1.80 9.77 5.83
N VAL A 5 -0.86 9.87 6.78
CA VAL A 5 0.51 9.37 6.64
C VAL A 5 0.52 7.85 6.47
N LEU A 6 -0.32 7.14 7.24
CA LEU A 6 -0.30 5.68 7.26
C LEU A 6 -1.14 5.04 6.14
N LEU A 7 -2.13 5.77 5.61
CA LEU A 7 -3.06 5.26 4.60
C LEU A 7 -2.35 4.66 3.36
N PRO A 8 -1.30 5.28 2.77
CA PRO A 8 -0.57 4.70 1.65
C PRO A 8 0.02 3.32 1.91
N CYS A 9 0.44 3.03 3.15
CA CYS A 9 1.00 1.72 3.49
C CYS A 9 -0.03 0.60 3.28
N PHE A 10 -1.28 0.83 3.67
CA PHE A 10 -2.36 -0.12 3.43
C PHE A 10 -2.81 -0.12 1.96
N TRP A 11 -3.07 1.06 1.40
CA TRP A 11 -3.68 1.19 0.09
C TRP A 11 -2.75 0.73 -1.04
N VAL A 12 -1.47 1.10 -1.01
CA VAL A 12 -0.50 0.68 -2.03
C VAL A 12 -0.34 -0.83 -2.01
N TYR A 13 -0.22 -1.45 -0.83
CA TYR A 13 -0.09 -2.90 -0.71
C TYR A 13 -1.33 -3.63 -1.24
N MET A 14 -2.54 -3.16 -0.91
CA MET A 14 -3.78 -3.73 -1.45
C MET A 14 -3.80 -3.66 -2.98
N HIS A 15 -3.44 -2.51 -3.55
CA HIS A 15 -3.41 -2.32 -5.00
C HIS A 15 -2.41 -3.26 -5.68
N VAL A 16 -1.17 -3.32 -5.18
CA VAL A 16 -0.13 -4.20 -5.71
C VAL A 16 -0.54 -5.67 -5.55
N GLY A 17 -1.08 -6.05 -4.39
CA GLY A 17 -1.60 -7.39 -4.12
C GLY A 17 -2.65 -7.83 -5.15
N LYS A 18 -3.64 -6.97 -5.44
CA LYS A 18 -4.64 -7.24 -6.47
C LYS A 18 -4.05 -7.36 -7.88
N CYS A 19 -3.09 -6.50 -8.24
CA CYS A 19 -2.39 -6.60 -9.52
C CYS A 19 -1.63 -7.94 -9.64
N MET A 20 -0.94 -8.36 -8.58
CA MET A 20 -0.18 -9.61 -8.55
C MET A 20 -1.09 -10.83 -8.53
N LEU A 21 -2.23 -10.77 -7.84
CA LEU A 21 -3.24 -11.83 -7.83
C LEU A 21 -3.77 -12.06 -9.25
N LYS A 22 -4.18 -10.99 -9.94
CA LYS A 22 -4.60 -11.04 -11.34
C LYS A 22 -3.51 -11.62 -12.25
N LEU A 23 -2.27 -11.14 -12.11
CA LEU A 23 -1.15 -11.62 -12.91
C LEU A 23 -0.87 -13.11 -12.66
N ARG A 24 -1.00 -13.57 -11.40
CA ARG A 24 -0.85 -14.99 -11.04
C ARG A 24 -1.92 -15.84 -11.72
N GLU A 25 -3.17 -15.39 -11.73
CA GLU A 25 -4.28 -16.09 -12.39
C GLU A 25 -4.06 -16.18 -13.91
N GLU A 26 -3.58 -15.10 -14.53
CA GLU A 26 -3.27 -15.06 -15.97
C GLU A 26 -2.12 -15.99 -16.36
N LEU A 27 -1.08 -16.07 -15.52
CA LEU A 27 0.09 -16.91 -15.78
C LEU A 27 -0.13 -18.38 -15.43
N GLY A 28 -0.99 -18.69 -14.46
CA GLY A 28 -1.20 -20.04 -13.94
C GLY A 28 0.13 -20.72 -13.57
N ASP A 29 0.29 -21.98 -13.97
CA ASP A 29 1.48 -22.78 -13.68
C ASP A 29 2.69 -22.48 -14.59
N SER A 30 2.57 -21.50 -15.51
CA SER A 30 3.68 -21.15 -16.41
C SER A 30 4.89 -20.55 -15.67
N VAL A 31 4.70 -20.04 -14.45
CA VAL A 31 5.75 -19.49 -13.61
C VAL A 31 5.84 -20.28 -12.31
N LYS A 32 7.00 -20.91 -12.07
CA LYS A 32 7.32 -21.46 -10.76
C LYS A 32 7.66 -20.33 -9.79
N ARG A 33 6.92 -20.25 -8.70
CA ARG A 33 7.11 -19.27 -7.62
C ARG A 33 7.19 -20.00 -6.29
N SER A 34 7.95 -19.42 -5.35
CA SER A 34 8.07 -19.96 -4.00
C SER A 34 6.79 -19.71 -3.18
N PRO A 35 6.39 -20.62 -2.27
CA PRO A 35 5.15 -20.46 -1.50
C PRO A 35 5.04 -19.16 -0.68
N GLN A 36 6.16 -18.55 -0.29
CA GLN A 36 6.14 -17.29 0.47
C GLN A 36 5.59 -16.12 -0.35
N PHE A 37 5.85 -16.10 -1.66
CA PHE A 37 5.29 -15.06 -2.52
C PHE A 37 3.79 -15.30 -2.78
N ASP A 38 3.35 -16.56 -2.83
CA ASP A 38 1.91 -16.85 -2.89
C ASP A 38 1.19 -16.37 -1.64
N ALA A 39 1.73 -16.67 -0.45
CA ALA A 39 1.18 -16.18 0.81
C ALA A 39 1.14 -14.64 0.86
N TRP A 40 2.17 -13.96 0.33
CA TRP A 40 2.19 -12.49 0.23
C TRP A 40 1.07 -11.97 -0.70
N ILE A 41 0.91 -12.58 -1.88
CA ILE A 41 -0.16 -12.21 -2.83
C ILE A 41 -1.54 -12.47 -2.24
N ASP A 42 -1.73 -13.61 -1.57
CA ASP A 42 -3.01 -13.99 -0.95
C ASP A 42 -3.40 -13.01 0.16
N MET A 43 -2.42 -12.62 1.00
CA MET A 43 -2.65 -11.65 2.07
C MET A 43 -3.10 -10.31 1.52
N TYR A 44 -2.29 -9.69 0.65
CA TYR A 44 -2.52 -8.30 0.22
C TYR A 44 -3.53 -8.17 -0.93
N GLY A 45 -3.72 -9.22 -1.73
CA GLY A 45 -4.73 -9.28 -2.79
C GLY A 45 -6.08 -9.82 -2.33
N GLY A 46 -6.17 -10.37 -1.11
CA GLY A 46 -7.36 -10.99 -0.56
C GLY A 46 -8.44 -10.01 -0.08
N GLU A 47 -9.67 -10.51 -0.02
CA GLU A 47 -10.85 -9.72 0.37
C GLU A 47 -10.81 -9.24 1.83
N GLU A 48 -10.16 -10.00 2.72
CA GLU A 48 -10.02 -9.64 4.14
C GLU A 48 -9.20 -8.35 4.31
N PHE A 49 -8.02 -8.29 3.68
CA PHE A 49 -7.18 -7.09 3.72
C PHE A 49 -7.83 -5.92 2.98
N GLU A 50 -8.51 -6.17 1.86
CA GLU A 50 -9.29 -5.13 1.17
C GLU A 50 -10.36 -4.51 2.06
N LYS A 51 -11.05 -5.32 2.86
CA LYS A 51 -12.02 -4.80 3.83
C LYS A 51 -11.36 -3.89 4.84
N GLU A 52 -10.23 -4.29 5.43
CA GLU A 52 -9.49 -3.47 6.39
C GLU A 52 -9.02 -2.13 5.79
N VAL A 53 -8.52 -2.15 4.55
CA VAL A 53 -8.09 -0.95 3.83
C VAL A 53 -9.27 -0.01 3.58
N ASN A 54 -10.41 -0.53 3.13
CA ASN A 54 -11.62 0.28 2.90
C ASN A 54 -12.16 0.90 4.19
N ASP A 55 -12.15 0.15 5.29
CA ASP A 55 -12.53 0.68 6.62
C ASP A 55 -11.59 1.82 7.04
N TYR A 56 -10.28 1.68 6.77
CA TYR A 56 -9.29 2.71 7.08
C TYR A 56 -9.43 3.96 6.19
N ILE A 57 -9.73 3.79 4.89
CA ILE A 57 -10.05 4.90 3.98
C ILE A 57 -11.25 5.68 4.51
N ALA A 58 -12.34 4.99 4.85
CA ALA A 58 -13.53 5.64 5.37
C ALA A 58 -13.23 6.44 6.65
N MET A 59 -12.39 5.90 7.55
CA MET A 59 -11.98 6.63 8.75
C MET A 59 -11.17 7.90 8.43
N VAL A 60 -10.27 7.85 7.45
CA VAL A 60 -9.50 9.02 7.00
C VAL A 60 -10.43 10.06 6.36
N ASP A 61 -11.40 9.62 5.55
CA ASP A 61 -12.39 10.48 4.90
C ASP A 61 -13.28 11.18 5.92
N GLU A 62 -13.76 10.47 6.96
CA GLU A 62 -14.53 11.11 8.03
C GLU A 62 -13.68 12.13 8.81
N ALA A 63 -12.42 11.81 9.10
CA ALA A 63 -11.52 12.76 9.76
C ALA A 63 -11.25 14.00 8.89
N ALA A 64 -11.16 13.83 7.57
CA ALA A 64 -10.91 14.93 6.62
C ALA A 64 -12.09 15.92 6.53
N LYS A 65 -13.32 15.51 6.85
CA LYS A 65 -14.50 16.41 6.84
C LYS A 65 -14.50 17.41 8.00
N GLU A 66 -13.81 17.10 9.08
CA GLU A 66 -13.85 17.85 10.35
C GLU A 66 -12.67 18.84 10.51
N VAL A 67 -11.77 18.89 9.52
CA VAL A 67 -10.57 19.76 9.56
C VAL A 67 -10.73 20.99 8.67
N ASP A 68 -9.93 22.01 8.93
CA ASP A 68 -9.84 23.18 8.06
C ASP A 68 -9.05 22.89 6.77
N GLU A 69 -9.12 23.83 5.83
CA GLU A 69 -8.46 23.74 4.52
C GLU A 69 -6.94 23.57 4.65
N GLU A 70 -6.29 24.30 5.56
CA GLU A 70 -4.84 24.20 5.79
C GLU A 70 -4.43 22.80 6.25
N THR A 71 -5.21 22.20 7.16
CA THR A 71 -4.95 20.84 7.66
C THR A 71 -5.24 19.78 6.59
N LEU A 72 -6.27 19.99 5.77
CA LEU A 72 -6.59 19.10 4.65
C LEU A 72 -5.44 19.07 3.62
N GLU A 73 -4.91 20.23 3.24
CA GLU A 73 -3.74 20.33 2.36
C GLU A 73 -2.52 19.59 2.92
N LYS A 74 -2.27 19.69 4.23
CA LYS A 74 -1.21 18.92 4.90
C LYS A 74 -1.46 17.42 4.86
N MET A 75 -2.72 16.99 5.07
CA MET A 75 -3.09 15.57 4.95
C MET A 75 -2.81 15.03 3.56
N GLU A 76 -3.16 15.76 2.51
CA GLU A 76 -2.85 15.39 1.12
C GLU A 76 -1.33 15.34 0.88
N GLY A 77 -0.59 16.35 1.34
CA GLY A 77 0.87 16.39 1.23
C GLY A 77 1.54 15.19 1.91
N HIS A 78 1.10 14.82 3.11
CA HIS A 78 1.57 13.66 3.85
C HIS A 78 1.23 12.34 3.16
N PHE A 79 0.04 12.22 2.59
CA PHE A 79 -0.36 11.05 1.81
C PHE A 79 0.56 10.88 0.58
N ILE A 80 0.74 11.95 -0.21
CA ILE A 80 1.61 11.92 -1.41
C ILE A 80 3.05 11.57 -1.04
N MET A 81 3.58 12.16 0.04
CA MET A 81 4.93 11.87 0.50
C MET A 81 5.08 10.40 0.90
N SER A 82 4.10 9.84 1.60
CA SER A 82 4.15 8.44 2.02
C SER A 82 4.05 7.48 0.84
N CYS A 83 3.27 7.81 -0.22
CA CYS A 83 3.32 7.06 -1.48
C CYS A 83 4.71 7.08 -2.14
N LYS A 84 5.43 8.21 -2.11
CA LYS A 84 6.81 8.29 -2.61
C LYS A 84 7.75 7.42 -1.79
N LEU A 85 7.57 7.41 -0.46
CA LEU A 85 8.36 6.56 0.44
C LEU A 85 8.09 5.08 0.21
N GLU A 86 6.85 4.67 -0.06
CA GLU A 86 6.51 3.29 -0.45
C GLU A 86 7.22 2.91 -1.76
N HIS A 87 7.24 3.79 -2.76
CA HIS A 87 7.99 3.54 -3.99
C HIS A 87 9.50 3.37 -3.70
N MET A 88 10.07 4.24 -2.88
CA MET A 88 11.48 4.13 -2.47
C MET A 88 11.75 2.85 -1.67
N PHE A 89 10.80 2.39 -0.86
CA PHE A 89 10.94 1.13 -0.10
C PHE A 89 11.13 -0.07 -1.03
N TRP A 90 10.35 -0.14 -2.12
CA TRP A 90 10.52 -1.17 -3.14
C TRP A 90 11.86 -1.06 -3.87
N ASP A 91 12.27 0.16 -4.23
CA ASP A 91 13.58 0.41 -4.87
C ASP A 91 14.74 0.01 -3.96
N GLN A 92 14.65 0.34 -2.68
CA GLN A 92 15.64 -0.03 -1.66
C GLN A 92 15.81 -1.54 -1.54
N ALA A 93 14.70 -2.29 -1.50
CA ALA A 93 14.72 -3.74 -1.44
C ALA A 93 15.31 -4.35 -2.72
N GLN A 94 14.98 -3.80 -3.88
CA GLN A 94 15.50 -4.26 -5.17
C GLN A 94 17.00 -4.00 -5.31
N ASN A 95 17.47 -2.83 -4.88
CA ASN A 95 18.88 -2.42 -4.96
C ASN A 95 19.71 -2.87 -3.75
N LEU A 96 19.11 -3.58 -2.79
CA LEU A 96 19.73 -4.00 -1.53
C LEU A 96 20.45 -2.84 -0.83
N MET A 97 19.79 -1.68 -0.79
CA MET A 97 20.38 -0.44 -0.28
C MET A 97 20.96 -0.63 1.12
N GLN A 98 22.18 -0.14 1.31
CA GLN A 98 22.88 -0.16 2.59
C GLN A 98 23.00 1.27 3.12
N TRP A 99 23.20 1.39 4.43
CA TRP A 99 23.57 2.67 5.02
C TRP A 99 24.92 3.13 4.47
N PRO A 100 25.08 4.42 4.16
CA PRO A 100 26.40 4.98 3.90
C PRO A 100 27.23 4.96 5.19
N ASP A 101 28.55 4.73 5.04
CA ASP A 101 29.53 4.83 6.14
C ASP A 101 29.69 6.27 6.65
#